data_AF-A0A520PII0-F1
#
_entry.id   AF-A0A520PII0-F1
#
_cell.length_a   1.000
_cell.length_b   1.000
_cell.length_c   1.000
_cell.angle_alpha   90.00
_cell.angle_beta   90.00
_cell.angle_gamma   90.00
#
_symmetry.space_group_name_H-M   'P 1'
#
loop_
_entity.id
_entity.type
_entity.pdbx_description
1 polymer ?
#
loop_
_entity_poly.entity_id
_entity_poly.type
_entity_poly.pdbx_seq_one_letter_code
_entity_poly.pdbx_strand_id
1 'polypeptide(L)'
;MSHRLAIALLLTLTNLVITMSLQATPLKDHLWKNRVIITFSASVKEPERLALQKQMEEKACAFIDRNLVHIDLLQGSEDFDEMSQQFAVSSSGFQLLLLGKDGGVKLRSSTASLEDIFSLIDTMPMRRSEMRDDQC
;
A
#
# COMPACT_ATOMS: atom_id res chain seq x y z
N MET A 1 75.65 -16.24 4.79
CA MET A 1 75.52 -14.81 4.43
C MET A 1 74.21 -14.66 3.67
N SER A 2 73.25 -13.82 3.98
CA SER A 2 73.03 -12.82 5.03
C SER A 2 71.81 -12.06 4.52
N HIS A 3 70.72 -12.04 5.30
CA HIS A 3 69.65 -11.03 5.34
C HIS A 3 68.98 -10.63 4.00
N ARG A 4 67.65 -10.47 3.90
CA ARG A 4 66.96 -9.31 4.46
C ARG A 4 65.43 -9.48 4.28
N LEU A 5 64.73 -9.26 5.40
CA LEU A 5 63.56 -8.38 5.57
C LEU A 5 62.40 -8.54 4.57
N ALA A 6 61.26 -9.09 5.00
CA ALA A 6 60.24 -8.39 5.77
C ALA A 6 59.49 -7.34 4.93
N ILE A 7 58.21 -7.58 4.67
CA ILE A 7 57.09 -6.94 5.37
C ILE A 7 55.84 -7.37 4.60
N ALA A 8 55.00 -8.15 5.28
CA ALA A 8 53.64 -8.39 4.89
C ALA A 8 52.88 -7.06 4.95
N LEU A 9 52.34 -6.59 3.83
CA LEU A 9 51.36 -5.53 3.82
C LEU A 9 50.19 -5.98 2.95
N LEU A 10 49.37 -6.87 3.51
CA LEU A 10 48.05 -7.18 2.97
C LEU A 10 47.14 -5.98 3.30
N LEU A 11 46.92 -5.13 2.31
CA LEU A 11 45.89 -4.10 2.35
C LEU A 11 44.53 -4.78 2.45
N THR A 12 43.96 -4.86 3.66
CA THR A 12 42.58 -5.30 3.85
C THR A 12 41.65 -4.18 3.36
N LEU A 13 41.19 -4.29 2.11
CA LEU A 13 40.04 -3.50 1.64
C LEU A 13 38.80 -3.96 2.41
N THR A 14 38.47 -3.28 3.50
CA THR A 14 37.15 -3.43 4.11
C THR A 14 36.15 -2.69 3.23
N ASN A 15 35.49 -3.44 2.33
CA ASN A 15 34.28 -2.99 1.66
C ASN A 15 33.23 -2.70 2.73
N LEU A 16 33.06 -1.43 3.08
CA LEU A 16 31.94 -0.97 3.88
C LEU A 16 30.68 -1.09 3.02
N VAL A 17 30.05 -2.26 3.06
CA VAL A 17 28.74 -2.47 2.46
C VAL A 17 27.74 -1.70 3.31
N ILE A 18 27.43 -0.47 2.89
CA ILE A 18 26.31 0.28 3.43
C ILE A 18 25.06 -0.45 2.94
N THR A 19 24.51 -1.32 3.79
CA THR A 19 23.19 -1.90 3.55
C THR A 19 22.18 -0.77 3.66
N MET A 20 21.76 -0.20 2.53
CA MET A 20 20.57 0.64 2.53
C MET A 20 19.40 -0.22 2.98
N SER A 21 18.76 0.17 4.08
CA SER A 21 17.49 -0.38 4.50
C SER A 21 16.50 -0.23 3.33
N LEU A 22 16.14 -1.34 2.70
CA LEU A 22 15.09 -1.35 1.69
C LEU A 22 13.76 -1.30 2.44
N GLN A 23 13.36 -0.11 2.89
CA GLN A 23 11.99 0.11 3.34
C GLN A 23 11.08 0.00 2.11
N ALA A 24 10.59 -1.22 1.88
CA ALA A 24 9.50 -1.46 0.96
C ALA A 24 8.23 -0.89 1.61
N THR A 25 7.87 0.33 1.23
CA THR A 25 6.55 0.89 1.55
C THR A 25 5.50 -0.11 1.08
N PRO A 26 4.50 -0.50 1.91
CA PRO A 26 3.48 -1.51 1.57
C PRO A 26 2.83 -1.32 0.20
N LEU A 27 2.77 -0.07 -0.27
CA LEU A 27 2.19 0.29 -1.56
C LEU A 27 2.99 -0.20 -2.79
N LYS A 28 4.33 -0.32 -2.70
CA LYS A 28 5.20 -0.64 -3.86
C LYS A 28 4.89 -2.01 -4.45
N ASP A 29 4.54 -2.98 -3.60
CA ASP A 29 4.26 -4.35 -4.02
C ASP A 29 2.97 -4.48 -4.84
N HIS A 30 2.10 -3.48 -4.73
CA HIS A 30 0.78 -3.42 -5.38
C HIS A 30 0.76 -2.56 -6.65
N LEU A 31 1.77 -1.72 -6.89
CA LEU A 31 1.83 -0.89 -8.09
C LEU A 31 1.77 -1.75 -9.36
N TRP A 32 1.02 -1.26 -10.34
CA TRP A 32 0.75 -1.88 -11.64
C TRP A 32 -0.01 -3.22 -11.60
N LYS A 33 -0.29 -3.76 -10.41
CA LYS A 33 -0.99 -5.04 -10.21
C LYS A 33 -2.39 -4.84 -9.62
N ASN A 34 -2.48 -4.08 -8.53
CA ASN A 34 -3.70 -3.92 -7.75
C ASN A 34 -4.14 -2.46 -7.66
N ARG A 35 -5.45 -2.28 -7.50
CA ARG A 35 -6.00 -1.03 -6.97
C ARG A 35 -5.99 -1.14 -5.45
N VAL A 36 -5.58 -0.10 -4.75
CA VAL A 36 -5.37 -0.16 -3.31
C VAL A 36 -6.39 0.73 -2.62
N ILE A 37 -7.21 0.15 -1.76
CA ILE A 37 -8.01 0.90 -0.79
C ILE A 37 -7.16 1.06 0.46
N ILE A 38 -6.94 2.30 0.90
CA ILE A 38 -6.26 2.60 2.16
C ILE A 38 -7.28 3.24 3.09
N THR A 39 -7.46 2.68 4.29
CA THR A 39 -8.28 3.31 5.33
C THR A 39 -7.44 3.79 6.48
N PHE A 40 -7.82 4.94 7.02
CA PHE A 40 -7.27 5.53 8.22
C PHE A 40 -8.38 5.61 9.25
N SER A 41 -8.18 5.02 10.43
CA SER A 41 -9.18 5.00 11.50
C SER A 41 -8.55 5.27 12.86
N ALA A 42 -9.27 5.97 13.73
CA ALA A 42 -8.80 6.23 15.10
C ALA A 42 -8.74 4.93 15.95
N SER A 43 -9.58 3.94 15.65
CA SER A 43 -9.57 2.66 16.36
C SER A 43 -10.20 1.53 15.56
N VAL A 44 -10.03 0.29 16.04
CA VAL A 44 -10.69 -0.90 15.46
C VAL A 44 -12.22 -0.86 15.52
N LYS A 45 -12.80 0.00 16.38
CA LYS A 45 -14.25 0.12 16.57
C LYS A 45 -14.89 1.23 15.75
N GLU A 46 -14.12 1.89 14.88
CA GLU A 46 -14.63 2.95 14.00
C GLU A 46 -15.78 2.40 13.13
N PRO A 47 -16.99 3.00 13.17
CA PRO A 47 -18.17 2.44 12.49
C PRO A 47 -17.99 2.24 10.98
N GLU A 48 -17.40 3.23 10.29
CA GLU A 48 -17.15 3.18 8.85
C GLU A 48 -16.15 2.08 8.47
N ARG A 49 -15.13 1.84 9.30
CA ARG A 49 -14.17 0.75 9.10
C ARG A 49 -14.85 -0.61 9.19
N LEU A 50 -15.68 -0.82 10.21
CA LEU A 50 -16.44 -2.06 10.38
C LEU A 50 -17.44 -2.26 9.25
N ALA A 51 -18.10 -1.18 8.80
CA ALA A 51 -19.00 -1.22 7.66
C ALA A 51 -18.28 -1.59 6.36
N LEU A 52 -17.08 -1.06 6.12
CA LEU A 52 -16.26 -1.43 4.96
C LEU A 52 -15.87 -2.91 5.00
N GLN A 53 -15.42 -3.42 6.15
CA GLN A 53 -15.03 -4.82 6.32
C GLN A 53 -16.18 -5.76 5.99
N LYS A 54 -17.36 -5.48 6.53
CA LYS A 54 -18.58 -6.21 6.20
C LYS A 54 -18.91 -6.17 4.70
N GLN A 55 -18.81 -5.00 4.07
CA GLN A 55 -19.05 -4.88 2.63
C GLN A 55 -18.03 -5.70 1.80
N MET A 56 -16.76 -5.77 2.21
CA MET A 56 -15.75 -6.58 1.52
C MET A 56 -16.05 -8.08 1.65
N GLU A 57 -16.53 -8.53 2.80
CA GLU A 57 -16.98 -9.91 3.00
C GLU A 57 -18.19 -10.24 2.11
N GLU A 58 -19.21 -9.37 2.10
CA GLU A 58 -20.43 -9.54 1.31
C GLU A 58 -20.19 -9.46 -0.21
N LYS A 59 -19.20 -8.67 -0.63
CA LYS A 59 -18.89 -8.39 -2.04
C LYS A 59 -17.53 -8.92 -2.47
N ALA A 60 -17.07 -10.02 -1.85
CA ALA A 60 -15.72 -10.57 -2.06
C ALA A 60 -15.40 -10.84 -3.54
N CYS A 61 -16.35 -11.41 -4.30
CA CYS A 61 -16.19 -11.63 -5.74
C CYS A 61 -15.90 -10.32 -6.50
N ALA A 62 -16.78 -9.34 -6.34
CA ALA A 62 -16.66 -8.04 -7.01
C ALA A 62 -15.37 -7.28 -6.61
N PHE A 63 -14.87 -7.52 -5.40
CA PHE A 63 -13.59 -7.01 -4.92
C PHE A 63 -12.41 -7.67 -5.65
N ILE A 64 -12.45 -8.99 -5.83
CA ILE A 64 -11.44 -9.80 -6.54
C ILE A 64 -11.38 -9.44 -8.02
N ASP A 65 -12.51 -9.39 -8.74
CA ASP A 65 -12.54 -9.04 -10.17
C ASP A 65 -11.95 -7.64 -10.44
N ARG A 66 -12.16 -6.74 -9.48
CA ARG A 66 -11.58 -5.39 -9.51
C ARG A 66 -10.15 -5.34 -8.99
N ASN A 67 -9.47 -6.48 -8.81
CA ASN A 67 -8.07 -6.57 -8.40
C ASN A 67 -7.76 -5.65 -7.20
N LEU A 68 -8.71 -5.54 -6.26
CA LEU A 68 -8.57 -4.67 -5.10
C LEU A 68 -7.76 -5.34 -4.00
N VAL A 69 -7.05 -4.52 -3.24
CA VAL A 69 -6.43 -4.89 -1.95
C VAL A 69 -6.76 -3.80 -0.94
N HIS A 70 -6.82 -4.18 0.34
CA HIS A 70 -7.13 -3.25 1.43
C HIS A 70 -5.95 -3.16 2.39
N ILE A 71 -5.48 -1.94 2.63
CA ILE A 71 -4.52 -1.59 3.67
C ILE A 71 -5.29 -0.84 4.76
N ASP A 72 -5.35 -1.42 5.94
CA ASP A 72 -6.12 -0.89 7.06
C ASP A 72 -5.19 -0.29 8.12
N LEU A 73 -5.15 1.04 8.20
CA LEU A 73 -4.26 1.78 9.07
C LEU A 73 -5.00 2.31 10.29
N LEU A 74 -4.45 2.02 11.47
CA LEU A 74 -4.98 2.43 12.76
C LEU A 74 -4.07 3.49 13.38
N GLN A 75 -4.67 4.52 13.95
CA GLN A 75 -3.94 5.56 14.66
C GLN A 75 -3.03 4.96 15.73
N GLY A 76 -1.77 5.41 15.76
CA GLY A 76 -0.74 4.92 16.67
C GLY A 76 0.19 3.86 16.08
N SER A 77 0.00 3.44 14.82
CA SER A 77 1.02 2.68 14.07
C SER A 77 1.96 3.60 13.28
N GLU A 78 3.20 3.16 13.07
CA GLU A 78 4.19 3.87 12.24
C GLU A 78 3.68 4.06 10.80
N ASP A 79 3.08 3.01 10.21
CA ASP A 79 2.49 3.08 8.88
C ASP A 79 1.35 4.10 8.78
N PHE A 80 0.55 4.28 9.84
CA PHE A 80 -0.50 5.30 9.87
C PHE A 80 0.09 6.69 9.79
N ASP A 81 1.12 6.97 10.59
CA ASP A 81 1.76 8.29 10.63
C ASP A 81 2.47 8.61 9.30
N GLU A 82 3.24 7.65 8.75
CA GLU A 82 3.91 7.81 7.47
C GLU A 82 2.92 8.05 6.33
N MET A 83 1.90 7.20 6.20
CA MET A 83 0.94 7.28 5.09
C MET A 83 0.00 8.47 5.23
N SER A 84 -0.42 8.83 6.44
CA SER A 84 -1.27 10.01 6.65
C SER A 84 -0.52 11.29 6.29
N GLN A 85 0.77 11.38 6.61
CA GLN A 85 1.62 12.48 6.18
C GLN A 85 1.82 12.48 4.66
N GLN A 86 2.17 11.33 4.08
CA GLN A 86 2.41 11.17 2.63
C GLN A 86 1.19 11.60 1.80
N PHE A 87 -0.02 11.24 2.24
CA PHE A 87 -1.25 11.54 1.53
C PHE A 87 -1.99 12.77 2.04
N ALA A 88 -1.43 13.53 2.98
CA ALA A 88 -2.06 14.69 3.62
C ALA A 88 -3.48 14.38 4.13
N VAL A 89 -3.62 13.28 4.87
CA VAL A 89 -4.88 12.82 5.47
C VAL A 89 -5.00 13.37 6.90
N SER A 90 -6.20 13.80 7.28
CA SER A 90 -6.45 14.21 8.67
C SER A 90 -6.28 13.01 9.62
N SER A 91 -5.66 13.23 10.77
CA SER A 91 -5.56 12.23 11.84
C SER A 91 -6.89 12.00 12.59
N SER A 92 -7.94 12.76 12.26
CA SER A 92 -9.25 12.67 12.92
C SER A 92 -10.28 11.94 12.07
N GLY A 93 -10.95 10.95 12.67
CA GLY A 93 -12.08 10.24 12.07
C GLY A 93 -11.67 9.24 10.98
N PHE A 94 -12.66 8.59 10.38
CA PHE A 94 -12.46 7.67 9.27
C PHE A 94 -12.10 8.42 7.98
N GLN A 95 -11.08 7.96 7.27
CA GLN A 95 -10.73 8.41 5.92
C GLN A 95 -10.42 7.20 5.04
N LEU A 96 -10.85 7.27 3.79
CA LEU A 96 -10.63 6.24 2.78
C LEU A 96 -10.02 6.87 1.54
N LEU A 97 -8.96 6.25 1.04
CA LEU A 97 -8.34 6.56 -0.25
C LEU A 97 -8.49 5.37 -1.19
N LEU A 98 -8.82 5.62 -2.45
CA LEU A 98 -8.65 4.66 -3.53
C LEU A 98 -7.46 5.07 -4.38
N LEU A 99 -6.48 4.20 -4.52
CA LEU A 99 -5.36 4.36 -5.43
C LEU A 99 -5.56 3.45 -6.64
N GLY A 100 -5.29 4.01 -7.82
CA GLY A 100 -5.25 3.25 -9.07
C GLY A 100 -4.04 2.30 -9.13
N LYS A 101 -4.01 1.44 -10.15
CA LYS A 101 -2.83 0.61 -10.45
C LYS A 101 -1.59 1.46 -10.78
N ASP A 102 -1.79 2.69 -11.23
CA ASP A 102 -0.73 3.68 -11.46
C ASP A 102 -0.19 4.33 -10.17
N GLY A 103 -0.75 4.00 -9.00
CA GLY A 103 -0.42 4.61 -7.71
C GLY A 103 -1.06 5.99 -7.49
N GLY A 104 -1.81 6.51 -8.47
CA GLY A 104 -2.48 7.80 -8.36
C GLY A 104 -3.74 7.71 -7.50
N VAL A 105 -3.97 8.70 -6.63
CA VAL A 105 -5.22 8.80 -5.85
C VAL A 105 -6.39 9.10 -6.79
N LYS A 106 -7.41 8.24 -6.76
CA LYS A 106 -8.64 8.33 -7.58
C LYS A 106 -9.85 8.79 -6.78
N LEU A 107 -9.89 8.45 -5.49
CA LEU A 107 -10.95 8.86 -4.57
C LEU A 107 -10.37 9.21 -3.21
N ARG A 108 -10.97 10.22 -2.57
CA ARG A 108 -10.87 10.51 -1.14
C ARG A 108 -12.28 10.56 -0.59
N SER A 109 -12.55 9.82 0.48
CA SER A 109 -13.87 9.74 1.10
C SER A 109 -13.76 9.68 2.62
N SER A 110 -14.78 10.20 3.32
CA SER A 110 -14.97 10.00 4.75
C SER A 110 -16.05 8.95 5.05
N THR A 111 -16.54 8.23 4.04
CA THR A 111 -17.55 7.17 4.14
C THR A 111 -17.10 5.90 3.43
N ALA A 112 -17.58 4.76 3.92
CA ALA A 112 -17.33 3.44 3.38
C ALA A 112 -18.45 3.02 2.43
N SER A 113 -18.23 3.19 1.12
CA SER A 113 -19.14 2.70 0.08
C SER A 113 -18.36 1.95 -1.00
N LEU A 114 -18.36 0.62 -0.93
CA LEU A 114 -17.76 -0.21 -1.98
C LEU A 114 -18.53 -0.09 -3.30
N GLU A 115 -19.84 0.16 -3.25
CA GLU A 115 -20.64 0.33 -4.46
C GLU A 115 -20.19 1.55 -5.27
N ASP A 116 -19.95 2.68 -4.60
CA ASP A 116 -19.45 3.88 -5.25
C ASP A 116 -18.02 3.69 -5.76
N ILE A 117 -17.19 2.96 -5.00
CA ILE A 117 -15.82 2.62 -5.42
C ILE A 117 -15.84 1.73 -6.66
N PHE A 118 -16.70 0.71 -6.71
CA PHE A 118 -16.83 -0.18 -7.86
C PHE A 118 -17.32 0.57 -9.09
N SER A 119 -18.36 1.39 -8.92
CA SER A 119 -18.90 2.26 -9.96
C SER A 119 -17.82 3.17 -10.54
N LEU A 120 -17.02 3.81 -9.66
CA LEU A 120 -15.90 4.64 -10.08
C LEU A 120 -14.85 3.83 -10.85
N ILE A 121 -14.45 2.65 -10.34
CA ILE A 121 -13.46 1.78 -10.99
C ILE A 121 -13.92 1.37 -12.39
N ASP A 122 -15.21 1.06 -12.56
CA ASP A 122 -15.78 0.62 -13.84
C ASP A 122 -15.81 1.74 -14.90
N THR A 123 -15.68 3.01 -14.49
CA THR A 123 -15.45 4.13 -15.43
C THR A 123 -14.00 4.21 -15.94
N MET A 124 -13.04 3.54 -15.29
CA MET A 124 -11.62 3.69 -15.59
C MET A 124 -11.24 2.92 -16.88
N PRO A 125 -10.44 3.49 -17.81
CA PRO A 125 -10.16 2.87 -19.10
C PRO A 125 -9.55 1.46 -19.01
N MET A 126 -8.63 1.24 -18.07
CA MET A 126 -7.97 -0.06 -17.85
C MET A 126 -8.95 -1.12 -17.34
N ARG A 127 -9.96 -0.72 -16.56
CA ARG A 127 -10.97 -1.65 -16.04
C ARG A 127 -11.77 -2.29 -17.17
N ARG A 128 -12.07 -1.56 -18.25
CA ARG A 128 -12.80 -2.09 -19.41
C ARG A 128 -12.13 -3.28 -20.07
N SER A 129 -10.80 -3.34 -20.08
CA SER A 129 -10.08 -4.50 -20.62
C SER A 129 -10.12 -5.71 -19.70
N GLU A 130 -10.11 -5.48 -18.39
CA GLU A 130 -10.08 -6.51 -17.33
C GLU A 130 -11.42 -7.22 -17.16
N MET A 131 -12.55 -6.53 -17.41
CA MET A 131 -13.90 -7.10 -17.28
C MET A 131 -14.14 -8.36 -18.13
N ARG A 132 -13.31 -8.61 -19.13
CA ARG A 132 -13.36 -9.81 -19.97
C ARG A 132 -12.74 -11.04 -19.29
N ASP A 133 -11.92 -10.80 -18.28
CA ASP A 133 -11.17 -11.78 -17.51
C ASP A 133 -11.71 -11.92 -16.08
N ASP A 134 -12.84 -11.26 -15.77
CA ASP A 134 -13.59 -11.45 -14.52
C ASP A 134 -14.02 -12.92 -14.44
N GLN A 135 -13.77 -13.54 -13.29
CA GLN A 135 -13.96 -14.98 -13.06
C GLN A 135 -14.94 -15.27 -11.93
N CYS A 136 -15.34 -14.21 -11.25
CA CYS A 136 -16.51 -14.10 -10.42
C CYS A 136 -17.61 -13.36 -11.24
#